data_AF-A0AAU3FL55-F1
#
_entry.id   AF-A0AAU3FL55-F1
#
_cell.length_a   1.000
_cell.length_b   1.000
_cell.length_c   1.000
_cell.angle_alpha   90.00
_cell.angle_beta   90.00
_cell.angle_gamma   90.00
#
_symmetry.space_group_name_H-M   'P 1'
#
loop_
_entity.id
_entity.type
_entity.pdbx_description
1 polymer ?
#
loop_
_entity_poly.entity_id
_entity_poly.type
_entity_poly.pdbx_seq_one_letter_code
_entity_poly.pdbx_strand_id
1 'polypeptide(L)'
;MIEVIVSAALVKLAEGSGSALVDAIRKRLVRQREPEETMESLDRAAQGAPSAEDIARLRELLVRCAAEDPDFLRELAQGGTPAGATNVVASSNVGKLVQAQRVGDVAM
;
A
#
# COMPACT_ATOMS: atom_id res chain seq x y z
N MET A 1 -14.79 -6.16 3.06
CA MET A 1 -13.80 -5.11 3.45
C MET A 1 -12.44 -5.38 2.83
N ILE A 2 -11.87 -6.59 3.02
CA ILE A 2 -10.59 -7.01 2.40
C ILE A 2 -10.63 -6.85 0.87
N GLU A 3 -11.67 -7.37 0.20
CA GLU A 3 -11.78 -7.26 -1.26
C GLU A 3 -11.79 -5.83 -1.79
N VAL A 4 -12.41 -4.89 -1.07
CA VAL A 4 -12.46 -3.47 -1.47
C VAL A 4 -11.07 -2.85 -1.42
N ILE A 5 -10.30 -3.17 -0.38
CA ILE A 5 -8.92 -2.71 -0.20
C ILE A 5 -8.03 -3.29 -1.30
N VAL A 6 -8.17 -4.60 -1.59
CA VAL A 6 -7.42 -5.27 -2.64
C VAL A 6 -7.76 -4.72 -4.03
N SER A 7 -9.04 -4.48 -4.33
CA SER A 7 -9.46 -3.88 -5.60
C SER A 7 -8.90 -2.45 -5.77
N ALA A 8 -8.94 -1.62 -4.72
CA ALA A 8 -8.36 -0.29 -4.76
C ALA A 8 -6.83 -0.32 -4.97
N ALA A 9 -6.15 -1.26 -4.31
CA ALA A 9 -4.71 -1.48 -4.47
C ALA A 9 -4.35 -1.89 -5.90
N LEU A 10 -5.12 -2.80 -6.52
CA LEU A 10 -4.91 -3.23 -7.91
C LEU A 10 -5.14 -2.10 -8.91
N VAL A 11 -6.14 -1.25 -8.69
CA VAL A 11 -6.37 -0.05 -9.51
C VAL A 11 -5.17 0.89 -9.42
N LYS A 12 -4.67 1.15 -8.21
CA LYS A 12 -3.47 1.98 -7.99
C LYS A 12 -2.21 1.42 -8.65
N LEU A 13 -2.10 0.08 -8.69
CA LEU A 13 -1.03 -0.62 -9.38
C LEU A 13 -1.13 -0.41 -10.90
N ALA A 14 -2.32 -0.60 -11.46
CA ALA A 14 -2.58 -0.41 -12.90
C ALA A 14 -2.41 1.06 -13.33
N GLU A 15 -2.65 2.01 -12.43
CA GLU A 15 -2.37 3.44 -12.64
C GLU A 15 -0.87 3.78 -12.63
N GLY A 16 0.02 2.83 -12.32
CA GLY A 16 1.48 3.06 -12.20
C GLY A 16 1.89 3.94 -11.03
N SER A 17 0.93 4.41 -10.22
CA SER A 17 1.16 5.30 -9.06
C SER A 17 1.39 4.55 -7.74
N GLY A 18 1.39 3.21 -7.79
CA GLY A 18 1.52 2.33 -6.64
C GLY A 18 2.92 1.75 -6.39
N SER A 19 4.03 2.44 -6.70
CA SER A 19 5.37 1.81 -6.55
C SER A 19 5.67 1.31 -5.13
N ALA A 20 5.24 2.04 -4.10
CA ALA A 20 5.35 1.62 -2.70
C ALA A 20 4.49 0.39 -2.40
N LEU A 21 3.33 0.28 -3.05
CA LEU A 21 2.43 -0.87 -2.95
C LEU A 21 3.06 -2.10 -3.64
N VAL A 22 3.66 -1.91 -4.81
CA VAL A 22 4.40 -2.95 -5.54
C VAL A 22 5.55 -3.48 -4.70
N ASP A 23 6.31 -2.59 -4.06
CA ASP A 23 7.45 -2.98 -3.21
C ASP A 23 7.00 -3.78 -1.97
N ALA A 24 5.91 -3.34 -1.33
CA ALA A 24 5.30 -4.05 -0.20
C ALA A 24 4.82 -5.45 -0.60
N ILE A 25 4.12 -5.57 -1.74
CA ILE A 25 3.67 -6.86 -2.27
C ILE A 25 4.89 -7.73 -2.63
N ARG A 26 5.89 -7.18 -3.32
CA ARG A 26 7.12 -7.91 -3.70
C ARG A 26 7.85 -8.46 -2.48
N LYS A 27 8.05 -7.64 -1.45
CA LYS A 27 8.69 -8.08 -0.19
C LYS A 27 7.92 -9.22 0.47
N ARG A 28 6.59 -9.20 0.40
CA ARG A 28 5.73 -10.26 0.92
C ARG A 28 5.84 -11.55 0.10
N LEU A 29 5.83 -11.46 -1.22
CA LEU A 29 5.98 -12.61 -2.13
C LEU A 29 7.32 -13.32 -1.91
N VAL A 30 8.41 -12.56 -1.78
CA VAL A 30 9.75 -13.10 -1.45
C VAL A 30 9.71 -13.87 -0.12
N ARG A 31 9.05 -13.31 0.90
CA ARG A 31 8.94 -13.94 2.23
C ARG A 31 8.12 -15.25 2.20
N GLN A 32 7.07 -15.31 1.37
CA GLN A 32 6.24 -16.50 1.22
C GLN A 32 6.79 -17.54 0.24
N ARG A 33 7.90 -17.24 -0.46
CA ARG A 33 8.43 -18.06 -1.56
C ARG A 33 7.35 -18.35 -2.62
N GLU A 34 6.56 -17.33 -2.95
CA GLU A 34 5.59 -17.43 -4.03
C GLU A 34 6.32 -17.63 -5.38
N PRO A 35 5.68 -18.30 -6.35
CA PRO A 35 6.32 -18.64 -7.62
C PRO A 35 6.73 -17.39 -8.42
N GLU A 36 7.78 -17.53 -9.24
CA GLU A 36 8.29 -16.44 -10.09
C GLU A 36 7.23 -15.88 -11.03
N GLU A 37 6.31 -16.71 -11.52
CA GLU A 37 5.16 -16.29 -12.32
C GLU A 37 4.32 -15.20 -11.64
N THR A 38 4.16 -15.26 -10.31
CA THR A 38 3.42 -14.25 -9.55
C THR A 38 4.21 -12.93 -9.48
N MET A 39 5.54 -13.01 -9.38
CA MET A 39 6.40 -11.82 -9.43
C MET A 39 6.36 -11.18 -10.82
N GLU A 40 6.31 -11.97 -11.89
CA GLU A 40 6.17 -11.48 -13.25
C GLU A 40 4.80 -10.82 -13.48
N SER A 41 3.71 -11.42 -13.00
CA SER A 41 2.37 -10.79 -13.04
C SER A 41 2.35 -9.46 -12.29
N LEU A 42 3.00 -9.38 -11.12
CA LEU A 42 3.13 -8.14 -10.37
C LEU A 42 3.93 -7.08 -11.14
N ASP A 43 5.03 -7.48 -11.79
CA ASP A 43 5.88 -6.58 -12.56
C ASP A 43 5.14 -6.03 -13.79
N ARG A 44 4.41 -6.88 -14.53
CA ARG A 44 3.54 -6.44 -15.65
C ARG A 44 2.46 -5.47 -15.19
N ALA A 45 1.86 -5.72 -14.02
CA ALA A 45 0.87 -4.83 -13.43
C ALA A 45 1.49 -3.48 -13.03
N ALA A 46 2.70 -3.47 -12.51
CA ALA A 46 3.44 -2.25 -12.18
C ALA A 46 3.87 -1.45 -13.42
N GLN A 47 4.14 -2.13 -14.54
CA GLN A 47 4.44 -1.52 -15.83
C GLN A 47 3.19 -0.97 -16.56
N GLY A 48 2.00 -1.10 -15.97
CA GLY A 48 0.74 -0.61 -16.56
C GLY A 48 0.20 -1.46 -17.71
N ALA A 49 0.72 -2.69 -17.88
CA ALA A 49 0.23 -3.65 -18.88
C ALA A 49 -0.27 -4.97 -18.26
N PRO A 50 -1.09 -4.96 -17.17
CA PRO A 50 -1.63 -6.21 -16.63
C PRO A 50 -2.67 -6.84 -17.55
N SER A 51 -2.59 -8.15 -17.76
CA SER A 51 -3.68 -8.91 -18.38
C SER A 51 -4.82 -9.14 -17.37
N ALA A 52 -6.04 -9.37 -17.85
CA ALA A 52 -7.16 -9.70 -16.96
C ALA A 52 -6.88 -10.93 -16.07
N GLU A 53 -6.12 -11.90 -16.60
CA GLU A 53 -5.65 -13.08 -15.86
C GLU A 53 -4.62 -12.72 -14.78
N ASP A 54 -3.69 -11.80 -15.08
CA ASP A 54 -2.70 -11.30 -14.10
C ASP A 54 -3.42 -10.60 -12.93
N ILE A 55 -4.43 -9.77 -13.22
CA ILE A 55 -5.22 -9.09 -12.18
C ILE A 55 -6.00 -10.09 -11.34
N ALA A 56 -6.62 -11.10 -11.96
CA ALA A 56 -7.37 -12.12 -11.23
C ALA A 56 -6.47 -12.93 -10.29
N ARG A 57 -5.30 -13.36 -10.78
CA ARG A 57 -4.30 -14.12 -10.01
C ARG A 57 -3.75 -13.28 -8.86
N LEU A 58 -3.39 -12.02 -9.11
CA LEU A 58 -2.94 -11.10 -8.07
C LEU A 58 -4.05 -10.80 -7.05
N ARG A 59 -5.30 -10.63 -7.47
CA ARG A 59 -6.43 -10.40 -6.55
C ARG A 59 -6.59 -11.56 -5.58
N GLU A 60 -6.64 -12.79 -6.07
CA GLU A 60 -6.82 -13.98 -5.22
C GLU A 60 -5.69 -14.09 -4.21
N LEU A 61 -4.45 -13.89 -4.66
CA LEU A 61 -3.28 -13.96 -3.81
C LEU A 61 -3.25 -12.86 -2.75
N LEU A 62 -3.58 -11.62 -3.11
CA LEU A 62 -3.64 -10.50 -2.19
C LEU A 62 -4.75 -10.69 -1.15
N VAL A 63 -5.90 -11.22 -1.54
CA VAL A 63 -6.98 -11.58 -0.60
C VAL A 63 -6.51 -12.64 0.38
N ARG A 64 -5.84 -13.70 -0.10
CA ARG A 64 -5.27 -14.77 0.75
C ARG A 64 -4.26 -14.19 1.74
N CYS A 65 -3.28 -13.44 1.24
CA CYS A 65 -2.24 -12.81 2.06
C CYS A 65 -2.83 -11.85 3.09
N ALA A 66 -3.85 -11.07 2.74
CA ALA A 66 -4.49 -10.13 3.64
C ALA A 66 -5.39 -10.81 4.69
N ALA A 67 -5.92 -12.00 4.39
CA ALA A 67 -6.63 -12.82 5.36
C ALA A 67 -5.67 -13.50 6.35
N GLU A 68 -4.48 -13.92 5.88
CA GLU A 68 -3.45 -14.53 6.70
C GLU A 68 -2.65 -13.51 7.54
N ASP A 69 -2.54 -12.26 7.07
CA ASP A 69 -1.72 -11.22 7.68
C ASP A 69 -2.46 -9.86 7.73
N PRO A 70 -2.96 -9.47 8.91
CA PRO A 70 -3.70 -8.21 9.07
C PRO A 70 -2.80 -6.97 9.00
N ASP A 71 -1.48 -7.11 9.20
CA ASP A 71 -0.53 -6.00 9.01
C ASP A 71 -0.32 -5.73 7.51
N PHE A 72 -0.24 -6.78 6.69
CA PHE A 72 -0.22 -6.65 5.23
C PHE A 72 -1.49 -5.98 4.69
N LEU A 73 -2.65 -6.30 5.25
CA LEU A 73 -3.90 -5.62 4.88
C LEU A 73 -3.86 -4.11 5.21
N ARG A 74 -3.24 -3.73 6.33
CA ARG A 74 -3.05 -2.31 6.69
C ARG A 74 -2.10 -1.60 5.73
N GLU A 75 -1.00 -2.25 5.32
CA GLU A 75 -0.08 -1.71 4.32
C GLU A 75 -0.76 -1.50 2.96
N LEU A 76 -1.58 -2.47 2.51
CA LEU A 76 -2.39 -2.34 1.29
C LEU A 76 -3.39 -1.18 1.38
N ALA A 77 -4.08 -1.03 2.52
CA ALA A 77 -5.01 0.06 2.74
C ALA A 77 -4.33 1.43 2.71
N GLN A 78 -3.13 1.55 3.30
CA GLN A 78 -2.36 2.78 3.31
C GLN A 78 -1.81 3.14 1.92
N GLY A 79 -1.31 2.16 1.16
CA GLY A 79 -0.81 2.38 -0.20
C GLY A 79 -1.93 2.58 -1.24
N GLY A 80 -3.14 2.06 -0.98
CA GLY A 80 -4.32 2.24 -1.82
C GLY A 80 -5.08 3.54 -1.59
N THR A 81 -4.82 4.25 -0.47
CA THR A 81 -5.48 5.51 -0.15
C THR A 81 -4.77 6.66 -0.87
N PRO A 82 -5.47 7.54 -1.61
CA PRO A 82 -4.86 8.73 -2.19
C PRO A 82 -4.23 9.59 -1.10
N ALA A 83 -3.05 10.16 -1.38
CA ALA A 83 -2.19 10.92 -0.47
C ALA A 83 -2.85 12.16 0.21
N GLY A 84 -4.16 12.39 0.02
CA GLY A 84 -4.94 13.43 0.68
C GLY A 84 -5.71 13.00 1.93
N ALA A 85 -5.70 11.72 2.34
CA ALA A 85 -6.60 11.21 3.39
C ALA A 85 -5.95 10.43 4.55
N THR A 86 -4.63 10.49 4.74
CA THR A 86 -3.97 9.84 5.89
C THR A 86 -3.46 10.86 6.90
N ASN A 87 -4.38 11.66 7.45
CA ASN A 87 -4.16 12.36 8.72
C ASN A 87 -4.55 11.44 9.89
N VAL A 88 -3.95 10.25 9.98
CA VAL A 88 -4.14 9.35 11.14
C VAL A 88 -2.82 8.65 11.50
N VAL A 89 -2.09 9.30 12.40
CA VAL A 89 -1.37 8.71 13.55
C VAL A 89 -0.54 7.44 13.27
N ALA A 90 0.67 7.62 12.72
CA ALA A 90 1.79 6.74 13.05
C ALA A 90 2.60 7.39 14.18
N SER A 91 2.28 6.96 15.41
CA SER A 91 2.96 7.32 16.64
C SER A 91 4.39 6.75 16.63
N SER A 92 5.36 7.54 16.17
CA SER A 92 6.75 7.59 16.65
C SER A 92 7.55 8.51 15.74
N ASN A 93 8.21 9.51 16.33
CA ASN A 93 9.17 10.43 15.69
C ASN A 93 8.67 11.62 14.86
N VAL A 94 7.66 12.37 15.32
CA VAL A 94 7.53 13.80 14.96
C VAL A 94 7.53 14.66 16.23
N GLY A 95 8.61 14.55 17.01
CA GLY A 95 8.89 15.41 18.15
C GLY A 95 9.59 16.74 17.79
N LYS A 96 9.54 17.20 16.54
CA LYS A 96 10.29 18.41 16.12
C LYS A 96 9.55 19.41 15.22
N LEU A 97 8.28 19.20 14.89
CA LEU A 97 7.57 20.12 13.98
C LEU A 97 6.40 20.89 14.60
N VAL A 98 6.16 20.75 15.90
CA VAL A 98 5.23 21.62 16.67
C VAL A 98 6.04 22.52 17.60
N GLN A 99 6.93 23.34 17.05
CA GLN A 99 7.57 24.43 17.80
C GLN A 99 7.80 25.67 16.92
N ALA A 100 6.89 25.94 15.97
CA ALA A 100 6.95 27.14 15.14
C ALA A 100 5.70 28.02 15.21
N GLN A 101 4.77 27.77 16.16
CA GLN A 101 3.50 28.52 16.15
C GLN A 101 2.93 28.91 17.52
N ARG A 102 3.78 29.05 18.55
CA ARG A 102 3.42 29.75 19.80
C ARG A 102 4.62 30.47 20.42
N VAL A 103 5.11 31.50 19.75
CA VAL A 103 5.79 32.61 20.44
C VAL A 103 5.23 33.89 19.81
N GLY A 104 4.38 34.58 20.56
CA GLY A 104 3.82 35.86 20.11
C GLY A 104 2.34 36.05 20.39
N ASP A 105 1.87 35.69 21.59
CA ASP A 105 0.94 36.57 22.30
C ASP A 105 1.02 36.28 23.80
N VAL A 106 1.45 37.29 24.57
CA VAL A 106 1.03 37.67 25.94
C VAL A 106 2.06 38.69 26.47
N ALA A 107 1.65 39.95 26.34
CA ALA A 107 1.84 41.10 27.23
C ALA A 107 2.94 41.06 28.32
N MET A 108 3.81 42.08 28.28
CA MET A 108 3.89 43.10 29.34
C MET A 108 4.47 44.40 28.76
#